data_AF-A0A9D2MM31-F1
#
_entry.id   AF-A0A9D2MM31-F1
#
_cell.length_a   1.000
_cell.length_b   1.000
_cell.length_c   1.000
_cell.angle_alpha   90.00
_cell.angle_beta   90.00
_cell.angle_gamma   90.00
#
_symmetry.space_group_name_H-M   'P 1'
#
loop_
_entity.id
_entity.type
_entity.pdbx_description
1 polymer ?
#
loop_
_entity_poly.entity_id
_entity_poly.type
_entity_poly.pdbx_seq_one_letter_code
_entity_poly.pdbx_strand_id
1 'polypeptide(L)'
;MAINFGLANDYNVFVFGNLSLSNTDAEGRVAVGGNAVLSNYGVGAGITPLPPAGTDPSFVVGGAINVSGGSNASGNTVISPTSTVINYTMGNPNGALITGTPIDFSEAERYLKCASLFWNSLESNGTGNVTFGQLNLTGTDESLNIFRLNSANLYGSGLSLNQLNGINIIAPINSTILINVEGANILYGSYQIFRNGTAATRENARKILWNFPEALTWSNSTTAIYGSVLAPYAAAATTFSQINGNIIFDSYAGNAESHNELFEGELPEPLGCLVPVSTTTSSTTSTTTTTTSATSTTTAVPQPRSQAITDLFESVALQQAALSHILNAEGEKLQKILSFEDISTDTILQANKSVESMVDTVAGLEMILQQKLALFDDCLCDGDMP
;
A
#
# COMPACT_ATOMS: atom_id res chain seq x y z
N MET A 1 -6.07 15.98 -12.41
CA MET A 1 -5.10 15.24 -11.57
C MET A 1 -5.93 14.55 -10.52
N ALA A 2 -6.00 13.22 -10.56
CA ALA A 2 -6.44 12.36 -9.45
C ALA A 2 -6.05 10.89 -9.76
N ILE A 3 -4.75 10.59 -9.77
CA ILE A 3 -4.25 9.23 -9.50
C ILE A 3 -3.60 9.34 -8.12
N ASN A 4 -3.99 8.51 -7.18
CA ASN A 4 -3.55 8.70 -5.80
C ASN A 4 -3.25 7.36 -5.13
N PHE A 5 -2.51 6.50 -5.84
CA PHE A 5 -1.63 5.52 -5.22
C PHE A 5 -0.37 6.17 -4.62
N GLY A 6 -0.31 7.51 -4.59
CA GLY A 6 0.81 8.27 -4.04
C GLY A 6 2.11 7.91 -4.76
N LEU A 7 3.10 7.49 -3.99
CA LEU A 7 4.41 7.07 -4.50
C LEU A 7 4.34 5.85 -5.44
N ALA A 8 3.26 5.06 -5.39
CA ALA A 8 3.11 3.87 -6.24
C ALA A 8 2.48 4.15 -7.61
N ASN A 9 2.05 5.40 -7.90
CA ASN A 9 1.41 5.76 -9.16
C ASN A 9 2.22 5.35 -10.40
N ASP A 10 3.52 5.61 -10.36
CA ASP A 10 4.43 5.43 -11.51
C ASP A 10 5.02 4.01 -11.62
N TYR A 11 4.57 3.11 -10.74
CA TYR A 11 5.07 1.74 -10.63
C TYR A 11 4.03 0.72 -11.13
N ASN A 12 4.49 -0.15 -12.02
CA ASN A 12 3.69 -1.29 -12.48
C ASN A 12 3.58 -2.35 -11.38
N VAL A 13 4.66 -2.57 -10.62
CA VAL A 13 4.69 -3.46 -9.46
C VAL A 13 5.24 -2.71 -8.26
N PHE A 14 4.50 -2.69 -7.16
CA PHE A 14 4.88 -2.04 -5.91
C PHE A 14 4.54 -2.96 -4.73
N VAL A 15 5.56 -3.54 -4.10
CA VAL A 15 5.39 -4.52 -3.01
C VAL A 15 6.04 -3.98 -1.74
N PHE A 16 5.35 -4.00 -0.61
CA PHE A 16 5.89 -3.48 0.66
C PHE A 16 6.91 -4.44 1.28
N GLY A 17 6.61 -5.73 1.28
CA GLY A 17 7.44 -6.83 1.72
C GLY A 17 8.22 -7.49 0.59
N ASN A 18 8.23 -8.82 0.57
CA ASN A 18 9.11 -9.60 -0.32
C ASN A 18 8.50 -9.83 -1.71
N LEU A 19 9.34 -9.78 -2.74
CA LEU A 19 9.02 -10.17 -4.11
C LEU A 19 9.82 -11.42 -4.51
N SER A 20 9.14 -12.48 -4.94
CA SER A 20 9.76 -13.74 -5.34
C SER A 20 9.15 -14.30 -6.64
N LEU A 21 9.68 -13.87 -7.79
CA LEU A 21 9.20 -14.26 -9.12
C LEU A 21 10.30 -14.89 -9.97
N SER A 22 9.91 -15.76 -10.91
CA SER A 22 10.86 -16.33 -11.87
C SER A 22 10.27 -16.49 -13.26
N ASN A 23 11.12 -16.37 -14.29
CA ASN A 23 10.80 -16.59 -15.70
C ASN A 23 9.58 -15.78 -16.18
N THR A 24 9.61 -14.47 -15.89
CA THR A 24 8.55 -13.53 -16.22
C THR A 24 9.10 -12.11 -16.18
N ASP A 25 8.26 -11.10 -16.31
CA ASP A 25 8.67 -9.72 -16.40
C ASP A 25 7.57 -8.76 -15.92
N ALA A 26 8.00 -7.53 -15.62
CA ALA A 26 7.15 -6.38 -15.57
C ALA A 26 7.55 -5.42 -16.69
N GLU A 27 6.59 -5.06 -17.54
CA GLU A 27 6.78 -4.09 -18.61
C GLU A 27 7.13 -2.69 -18.05
N GLY A 28 6.70 -2.37 -16.82
CA GLY A 28 6.94 -1.06 -16.17
C GLY A 28 7.97 -1.08 -15.04
N ARG A 29 7.92 -0.04 -14.18
CA ARG A 29 8.79 0.08 -13.00
C ARG A 29 8.39 -0.88 -11.90
N VAL A 30 9.38 -1.33 -11.12
CA VAL A 30 9.21 -2.28 -10.02
C VAL A 30 9.82 -1.72 -8.73
N ALA A 31 9.05 -1.74 -7.64
CA ALA A 31 9.49 -1.36 -6.31
C ALA A 31 9.21 -2.49 -5.31
N VAL A 32 10.21 -2.83 -4.49
CA VAL A 32 10.15 -3.89 -3.47
C VAL A 32 10.70 -3.34 -2.17
N GLY A 33 9.87 -3.17 -1.14
CA GLY A 33 10.32 -2.66 0.15
C GLY A 33 11.13 -3.69 0.94
N GLY A 34 10.80 -4.97 0.81
CA GLY A 34 11.52 -6.09 1.41
C GLY A 34 12.58 -6.71 0.49
N ASN A 35 12.75 -8.03 0.60
CA ASN A 35 13.74 -8.78 -0.17
C ASN A 35 13.25 -9.08 -1.59
N ALA A 36 14.15 -8.96 -2.56
CA ALA A 36 13.90 -9.35 -3.94
C ALA A 36 14.65 -10.66 -4.27
N VAL A 37 13.90 -11.72 -4.55
CA VAL A 37 14.42 -13.02 -4.99
C VAL A 37 13.90 -13.30 -6.40
N LEU A 38 14.71 -13.00 -7.42
CA LEU A 38 14.27 -13.02 -8.81
C LEU A 38 15.17 -13.90 -9.67
N SER A 39 14.59 -14.61 -10.63
CA SER A 39 15.36 -15.36 -11.64
C SER A 39 14.79 -15.16 -13.03
N ASN A 40 15.64 -14.80 -13.99
CA ASN A 40 15.24 -14.50 -15.38
C ASN A 40 14.06 -13.51 -15.42
N TYR A 41 14.19 -12.40 -14.69
CA TYR A 41 13.13 -11.40 -14.55
C TYR A 41 13.40 -10.15 -15.40
N GLY A 42 12.43 -9.73 -16.21
CA GLY A 42 12.50 -8.47 -16.96
C GLY A 42 11.91 -7.30 -16.17
N VAL A 43 12.53 -6.12 -16.26
CA VAL A 43 11.98 -4.87 -15.71
C VAL A 43 12.00 -3.77 -16.77
N GLY A 44 10.87 -3.09 -16.92
CA GLY A 44 10.77 -1.81 -17.62
C GLY A 44 10.82 -1.90 -19.14
N ALA A 45 10.73 -3.08 -19.75
CA ALA A 45 10.84 -3.23 -21.21
C ALA A 45 9.75 -2.50 -22.01
N GLY A 46 8.60 -2.20 -21.39
CA GLY A 46 7.50 -1.43 -21.95
C GLY A 46 7.49 0.05 -21.59
N ILE A 47 8.52 0.57 -20.89
CA ILE A 47 8.65 2.01 -20.61
C ILE A 47 9.06 2.73 -21.89
N THR A 48 8.16 3.55 -22.43
CA THR A 48 8.39 4.36 -23.64
C THR A 48 7.81 5.77 -23.48
N PRO A 49 8.54 6.84 -23.86
CA PRO A 49 9.92 6.82 -24.34
C PRO A 49 10.91 6.39 -23.24
N LEU A 50 12.06 5.85 -23.66
CA LEU A 50 13.12 5.44 -22.74
C LEU A 50 13.62 6.66 -21.94
N PRO A 51 13.71 6.57 -20.60
CA PRO A 51 14.25 7.65 -19.79
C PRO A 51 15.72 7.96 -20.12
N PRO A 52 16.23 9.17 -19.83
CA PRO A 52 17.65 9.46 -19.96
C PRO A 52 18.48 8.44 -19.18
N ALA A 53 19.54 7.95 -19.81
CA ALA A 53 20.37 6.88 -19.26
C ALA A 53 20.86 7.23 -17.83
N GLY A 54 20.68 6.27 -16.91
CA GLY A 54 21.14 6.40 -15.53
C GLY A 54 20.34 7.36 -14.64
N THR A 55 19.17 7.82 -15.05
CA THR A 55 18.34 8.76 -14.25
C THR A 55 17.13 8.13 -13.58
N ASP A 56 16.50 7.15 -14.22
CA ASP A 56 15.24 6.57 -13.75
C ASP A 56 15.47 5.43 -12.75
N PRO A 57 14.88 5.46 -11.55
CA PRO A 57 14.92 4.35 -10.60
C PRO A 57 13.88 3.28 -10.99
N SER A 58 14.09 2.62 -12.13
CA SER A 58 13.12 1.67 -12.70
C SER A 58 12.96 0.38 -11.90
N PHE A 59 13.99 -0.01 -11.13
CA PHE A 59 13.91 -1.11 -10.18
C PHE A 59 14.44 -0.67 -8.81
N VAL A 60 13.61 -0.67 -7.77
CA VAL A 60 14.00 -0.24 -6.41
C VAL A 60 13.83 -1.39 -5.42
N VAL A 61 14.83 -1.67 -4.59
CA VAL A 61 14.80 -2.71 -3.55
C VAL A 61 15.24 -2.15 -2.20
N GLY A 62 14.39 -2.26 -1.18
CA GLY A 62 14.67 -1.82 0.19
C GLY A 62 15.40 -2.87 1.04
N GLY A 63 15.18 -4.16 0.78
CA GLY A 63 15.79 -5.28 1.50
C GLY A 63 16.98 -5.93 0.79
N ALA A 64 17.21 -7.21 1.07
CA ALA A 64 18.26 -7.99 0.42
C ALA A 64 17.93 -8.32 -1.04
N ILE A 65 18.96 -8.40 -1.88
CA ILE A 65 18.82 -8.67 -3.31
C ILE A 65 19.51 -10.00 -3.67
N ASN A 66 18.74 -10.90 -4.27
CA ASN A 66 19.19 -12.18 -4.83
C ASN A 66 18.57 -12.34 -6.22
N VAL A 67 19.24 -11.80 -7.24
CA VAL A 67 18.73 -11.73 -8.60
C VAL A 67 19.67 -12.44 -9.57
N SER A 68 19.17 -13.50 -10.22
CA SER A 68 19.92 -14.27 -11.22
C SER A 68 19.33 -14.11 -12.63
N GLY A 69 20.06 -13.46 -13.52
CA GLY A 69 19.66 -13.26 -14.91
C GLY A 69 18.52 -12.25 -15.07
N GLY A 70 18.11 -12.03 -16.33
CA GLY A 70 17.14 -10.99 -16.67
C GLY A 70 17.77 -9.64 -17.00
N SER A 71 16.92 -8.63 -17.20
CA SER A 71 17.34 -7.30 -17.61
C SER A 71 16.41 -6.22 -17.07
N ASN A 72 16.99 -5.19 -16.46
CA ASN A 72 16.33 -3.90 -16.25
C ASN A 72 16.61 -3.02 -17.47
N ALA A 73 15.65 -2.99 -18.41
CA ALA A 73 15.84 -2.39 -19.73
C ALA A 73 15.91 -0.85 -19.69
N SER A 74 15.34 -0.22 -18.65
CA SER A 74 14.93 1.19 -18.74
C SER A 74 15.60 2.16 -17.80
N GLY A 75 16.35 1.69 -16.81
CA GLY A 75 16.98 2.59 -15.86
C GLY A 75 17.90 1.89 -14.87
N ASN A 76 18.05 2.53 -13.71
CA ASN A 76 18.86 2.04 -12.62
C ASN A 76 18.12 0.98 -11.83
N THR A 77 18.89 0.02 -11.35
CA THR A 77 18.51 -0.77 -10.19
C THR A 77 19.06 -0.08 -8.96
N VAL A 78 18.20 0.36 -8.06
CA VAL A 78 18.53 1.12 -6.85
C VAL A 78 18.28 0.24 -5.64
N ILE A 79 19.32 -0.01 -4.85
CA ILE A 79 19.21 -0.73 -3.58
C ILE A 79 19.42 0.20 -2.41
N SER A 80 18.75 -0.04 -1.28
CA SER A 80 18.98 0.71 -0.05
C SER A 80 20.47 0.64 0.36
N PRO A 81 21.05 1.70 0.95
CA PRO A 81 22.38 1.63 1.55
C PRO A 81 22.53 0.53 2.62
N THR A 82 21.42 0.06 3.19
CA THR A 82 21.38 -1.02 4.19
C THR A 82 21.13 -2.41 3.57
N SER A 83 20.89 -2.50 2.26
CA SER A 83 20.64 -3.75 1.55
C SER A 83 21.85 -4.68 1.55
N THR A 84 21.61 -5.98 1.67
CA THR A 84 22.61 -7.01 1.43
C THR A 84 22.51 -7.54 0.00
N VAL A 85 23.60 -7.51 -0.76
CA VAL A 85 23.69 -8.11 -2.10
C VAL A 85 24.15 -9.56 -1.97
N ILE A 86 23.22 -10.51 -2.09
CA ILE A 86 23.50 -11.95 -2.05
C ILE A 86 24.01 -12.43 -3.41
N ASN A 87 23.31 -12.05 -4.48
CA ASN A 87 23.69 -12.31 -5.86
C ASN A 87 23.01 -11.30 -6.78
N TYR A 88 23.71 -10.86 -7.83
CA TYR A 88 23.14 -9.95 -8.82
C TYR A 88 23.80 -10.14 -10.19
N THR A 89 23.06 -10.71 -11.14
CA THR A 89 23.54 -10.91 -12.52
C THR A 89 22.60 -10.33 -13.59
N MET A 90 21.62 -9.52 -13.18
CA MET A 90 20.71 -8.80 -14.09
C MET A 90 21.45 -7.70 -14.87
N GLY A 91 21.18 -7.61 -16.18
CA GLY A 91 21.71 -6.53 -17.02
C GLY A 91 20.98 -5.20 -16.80
N ASN A 92 21.69 -4.06 -16.93
CA ASN A 92 21.12 -2.71 -16.81
C ASN A 92 21.53 -1.86 -18.02
N PRO A 93 21.08 -2.17 -19.26
CA PRO A 93 21.55 -1.50 -20.48
C PRO A 93 21.32 0.02 -20.52
N ASN A 94 20.30 0.55 -19.83
CA ASN A 94 20.03 2.00 -19.75
C ASN A 94 20.36 2.61 -18.37
N GLY A 95 21.12 1.91 -17.53
CA GLY A 95 21.44 2.38 -16.18
C GLY A 95 22.54 1.58 -15.52
N ALA A 96 22.51 1.52 -14.19
CA ALA A 96 23.45 0.77 -13.39
C ALA A 96 22.79 0.23 -12.12
N LEU A 97 23.48 -0.69 -11.43
CA LEU A 97 23.20 -0.97 -10.03
C LEU A 97 23.82 0.15 -9.18
N ILE A 98 22.99 0.89 -8.46
CA ILE A 98 23.39 2.00 -7.59
C ILE A 98 22.75 1.86 -6.20
N THR A 99 23.23 2.64 -5.25
CA THR A 99 22.64 2.74 -3.91
C THR A 99 21.82 4.02 -3.76
N GLY A 100 20.72 3.96 -3.01
CA GLY A 100 19.86 5.11 -2.75
C GLY A 100 18.54 4.73 -2.09
N THR A 101 17.77 5.75 -1.70
CA THR A 101 16.44 5.58 -1.06
C THR A 101 15.39 6.46 -1.75
N PRO A 102 15.07 6.19 -3.03
CA PRO A 102 14.16 7.05 -3.80
C PRO A 102 12.69 6.92 -3.37
N ILE A 103 12.35 5.91 -2.56
CA ILE A 103 11.00 5.61 -2.10
C ILE A 103 11.01 5.50 -0.58
N ASP A 104 10.07 6.17 0.08
CA ASP A 104 9.69 5.89 1.47
C ASP A 104 8.58 4.82 1.47
N PHE A 105 8.98 3.55 1.60
CA PHE A 105 8.03 2.43 1.60
C PHE A 105 7.10 2.46 2.80
N SER A 106 7.56 2.97 3.95
CA SER A 106 6.76 3.02 5.17
C SER A 106 5.59 4.01 5.02
N GLU A 107 5.86 5.18 4.44
CA GLU A 107 4.84 6.17 4.16
C GLU A 107 3.91 5.73 3.03
N ALA A 108 4.46 5.13 1.96
CA ALA A 108 3.65 4.57 0.88
C ALA A 108 2.67 3.50 1.39
N GLU A 109 3.14 2.59 2.26
CA GLU A 109 2.34 1.53 2.86
C GLU A 109 1.23 2.09 3.75
N ARG A 110 1.58 2.99 4.68
CA ARG A 110 0.60 3.66 5.55
C ARG A 110 -0.48 4.36 4.75
N TYR A 111 -0.08 5.12 3.74
CA TYR A 111 -0.99 5.86 2.87
C TYR A 111 -1.93 4.92 2.09
N LEU A 112 -1.39 3.91 1.41
CA LEU A 112 -2.16 2.99 0.56
C LEU A 112 -3.11 2.10 1.37
N LYS A 113 -2.72 1.70 2.58
CA LYS A 113 -3.60 1.00 3.53
C LYS A 113 -4.79 1.86 3.95
N CYS A 114 -4.53 3.12 4.30
CA CYS A 114 -5.58 4.07 4.64
C CYS A 114 -6.48 4.40 3.43
N ALA A 115 -5.89 4.65 2.26
CA ALA A 115 -6.62 4.98 1.03
C ALA A 115 -7.52 3.83 0.57
N SER A 116 -7.04 2.59 0.66
CA SER A 116 -7.81 1.38 0.37
C SER A 116 -9.06 1.28 1.25
N LEU A 117 -8.96 1.56 2.55
CA LEU A 117 -10.10 1.61 3.47
C LEU A 117 -11.05 2.76 3.15
N PHE A 118 -10.52 3.94 2.81
CA PHE A 118 -11.34 5.09 2.40
C PHE A 118 -12.18 4.79 1.16
N TRP A 119 -11.58 4.24 0.09
CA TRP A 119 -12.33 3.84 -1.10
C TRP A 119 -13.33 2.73 -0.83
N ASN A 120 -13.02 1.86 0.14
CA ASN A 120 -13.99 0.89 0.61
C ASN A 120 -15.15 1.51 1.38
N SER A 121 -15.01 2.68 2.02
CA SER A 121 -16.12 3.34 2.72
C SER A 121 -17.07 4.12 1.80
N LEU A 122 -16.70 4.33 0.53
CA LEU A 122 -17.54 5.06 -0.42
C LEU A 122 -18.84 4.31 -0.71
N GLU A 123 -19.94 5.06 -0.82
CA GLU A 123 -21.24 4.47 -1.18
C GLU A 123 -21.19 3.87 -2.60
N SER A 124 -21.73 2.66 -2.75
CA SER A 124 -21.83 2.03 -4.06
C SER A 124 -22.94 2.70 -4.88
N ASN A 125 -22.63 3.06 -6.12
CA ASN A 125 -23.61 3.61 -7.08
C ASN A 125 -23.85 2.67 -8.28
N GLY A 126 -23.09 1.57 -8.39
CA GLY A 126 -23.31 0.49 -9.32
C GLY A 126 -24.14 -0.65 -8.70
N THR A 127 -24.68 -1.51 -9.57
CA THR A 127 -25.40 -2.72 -9.18
C THR A 127 -24.68 -3.95 -9.71
N GLY A 128 -24.92 -5.12 -9.11
CA GLY A 128 -24.42 -6.36 -9.66
C GLY A 128 -25.32 -7.55 -9.40
N ASN A 129 -25.14 -8.59 -10.22
CA ASN A 129 -25.82 -9.86 -10.08
C ASN A 129 -24.96 -10.99 -10.65
N VAL A 130 -25.32 -12.23 -10.33
CA VAL A 130 -24.74 -13.41 -10.98
C VAL A 130 -25.82 -14.11 -11.77
N THR A 131 -25.63 -14.21 -13.08
CA THR A 131 -26.59 -14.83 -14.00
C THR A 131 -25.86 -15.90 -14.82
N PHE A 132 -26.32 -17.15 -14.77
CA PHE A 132 -25.66 -18.31 -15.43
C PHE A 132 -24.16 -18.47 -15.08
N GLY A 133 -23.78 -18.13 -13.84
CA GLY A 133 -22.40 -18.18 -13.37
C GLY A 133 -21.51 -17.03 -13.84
N GLN A 134 -22.05 -16.06 -14.59
CA GLN A 134 -21.33 -14.83 -14.92
C GLN A 134 -21.71 -13.71 -13.95
N LEU A 135 -20.71 -13.07 -13.35
CA LEU A 135 -20.90 -11.84 -12.57
C LEU A 135 -21.08 -10.67 -13.53
N ASN A 136 -22.22 -9.97 -13.45
CA ASN A 136 -22.45 -8.73 -14.19
C ASN A 136 -22.44 -7.56 -13.21
N LEU A 137 -21.60 -6.57 -13.48
CA LEU A 137 -21.52 -5.30 -12.75
C LEU A 137 -22.05 -4.21 -13.67
N THR A 138 -23.14 -3.53 -13.30
CA THR A 138 -23.79 -2.49 -14.11
C THR A 138 -23.72 -1.14 -13.41
N GLY A 139 -23.04 -0.18 -14.04
CA GLY A 139 -22.96 1.21 -13.65
C GLY A 139 -23.42 2.13 -14.78
N THR A 140 -23.93 3.31 -14.44
CA THR A 140 -24.44 4.29 -15.41
C THR A 140 -23.83 5.68 -15.24
N ASP A 141 -22.98 5.87 -14.24
CA ASP A 141 -22.32 7.16 -14.00
C ASP A 141 -21.23 7.37 -15.06
N GLU A 142 -21.18 8.55 -15.67
CA GLU A 142 -20.20 8.90 -16.70
C GLU A 142 -18.80 9.14 -16.13
N SER A 143 -18.68 9.37 -14.82
CA SER A 143 -17.44 9.69 -14.13
C SER A 143 -16.89 8.54 -13.30
N LEU A 144 -17.66 7.99 -12.37
CA LEU A 144 -17.20 6.99 -11.40
C LEU A 144 -18.31 6.00 -11.06
N ASN A 145 -18.04 4.71 -11.29
CA ASN A 145 -18.91 3.61 -10.90
C ASN A 145 -18.24 2.77 -9.82
N ILE A 146 -18.90 2.68 -8.66
CA ILE A 146 -18.43 2.02 -7.45
C ILE A 146 -19.27 0.77 -7.22
N PHE A 147 -18.59 -0.37 -7.10
CA PHE A 147 -19.18 -1.67 -6.82
C PHE A 147 -18.60 -2.22 -5.52
N ARG A 148 -19.41 -2.96 -4.76
CA ARG A 148 -18.98 -3.73 -3.60
C ARG A 148 -19.44 -5.17 -3.73
N LEU A 149 -18.54 -6.12 -3.52
CA LEU A 149 -18.84 -7.54 -3.66
C LEU A 149 -18.15 -8.37 -2.57
N ASN A 150 -18.86 -9.36 -2.06
CA ASN A 150 -18.32 -10.36 -1.15
C ASN A 150 -17.74 -11.52 -1.96
N SER A 151 -16.43 -11.75 -1.86
CA SER A 151 -15.71 -12.76 -2.63
C SER A 151 -16.18 -14.21 -2.41
N ALA A 152 -16.86 -14.49 -1.29
CA ALA A 152 -17.39 -15.81 -0.95
C ALA A 152 -18.89 -15.98 -1.27
N ASN A 153 -19.61 -14.88 -1.52
CA ASN A 153 -21.03 -14.93 -1.88
C ASN A 153 -21.41 -13.72 -2.74
N LEU A 154 -21.11 -13.81 -4.02
CA LEU A 154 -21.30 -12.72 -4.96
C LEU A 154 -22.79 -12.39 -5.11
N TYR A 155 -23.19 -11.22 -4.60
CA TYR A 155 -24.56 -10.70 -4.66
C TYR A 155 -25.64 -11.71 -4.20
N GLY A 156 -25.32 -12.53 -3.19
CA GLY A 156 -26.27 -13.51 -2.63
C GLY A 156 -26.49 -14.74 -3.49
N SER A 157 -25.69 -14.96 -4.53
CA SER A 157 -25.83 -16.09 -5.47
C SER A 157 -25.41 -17.45 -4.90
N GLY A 158 -24.67 -17.47 -3.79
CA GLY A 158 -24.02 -18.66 -3.25
C GLY A 158 -22.76 -19.09 -4.01
N LEU A 159 -22.30 -18.30 -4.99
CA LEU A 159 -21.06 -18.55 -5.72
C LEU A 159 -19.94 -17.63 -5.22
N SER A 160 -18.76 -18.22 -5.04
CA SER A 160 -17.51 -17.52 -4.77
C SER A 160 -16.83 -17.05 -6.07
N LEU A 161 -15.88 -16.12 -5.95
CA LEU A 161 -15.12 -15.56 -7.06
C LEU A 161 -14.47 -16.65 -7.93
N ASN A 162 -13.94 -17.71 -7.32
CA ASN A 162 -13.28 -18.81 -8.02
C ASN A 162 -14.22 -19.76 -8.77
N GLN A 163 -15.53 -19.65 -8.56
CA GLN A 163 -16.55 -20.51 -9.16
C GLN A 163 -17.27 -19.84 -10.35
N LEU A 164 -16.87 -18.62 -10.71
CA LEU A 164 -17.45 -17.90 -11.83
C LEU A 164 -17.03 -18.50 -13.18
N ASN A 165 -17.87 -18.28 -14.18
CA ASN A 165 -17.59 -18.52 -15.60
C ASN A 165 -17.05 -17.27 -16.31
N GLY A 166 -17.12 -16.11 -15.66
CA GLY A 166 -16.65 -14.83 -16.19
C GLY A 166 -17.17 -13.64 -15.39
N ILE A 167 -16.57 -12.49 -15.65
CA ILE A 167 -17.00 -11.20 -15.09
C ILE A 167 -17.26 -10.25 -16.26
N ASN A 168 -18.39 -9.57 -16.27
CA ASN A 168 -18.74 -8.57 -17.27
C ASN A 168 -19.00 -7.22 -16.59
N ILE A 169 -18.18 -6.24 -16.91
CA ILE A 169 -18.30 -4.87 -16.40
C ILE A 169 -19.01 -4.03 -17.45
N ILE A 170 -20.20 -3.54 -17.12
CA ILE A 170 -21.12 -2.79 -17.97
C ILE A 170 -21.24 -1.36 -17.43
N ALA A 171 -20.71 -0.38 -18.15
CA ALA A 171 -20.61 1.02 -17.71
C ALA A 171 -20.07 1.90 -18.84
N PRO A 172 -20.19 3.24 -18.79
CA PRO A 172 -19.59 4.14 -19.79
C PRO A 172 -18.09 3.90 -19.93
N ILE A 173 -17.58 3.83 -21.17
CA ILE A 173 -16.23 3.32 -21.45
C ILE A 173 -15.11 4.17 -20.84
N ASN A 174 -15.35 5.47 -20.67
CA ASN A 174 -14.39 6.43 -20.11
C ASN A 174 -14.55 6.63 -18.60
N SER A 175 -15.59 6.06 -17.99
CA SER A 175 -15.81 6.17 -16.55
C SER A 175 -14.78 5.35 -15.77
N THR A 176 -14.45 5.83 -14.58
CA THR A 176 -13.64 5.10 -13.61
C THR A 176 -14.45 3.99 -12.98
N ILE A 177 -13.87 2.81 -12.84
CA ILE A 177 -14.48 1.64 -12.23
C ILE A 177 -13.72 1.31 -10.95
N LEU A 178 -14.37 1.47 -9.81
CA LEU A 178 -13.85 1.06 -8.50
C LEU A 178 -14.63 -0.17 -8.02
N ILE A 179 -13.93 -1.29 -7.85
CA ILE A 179 -14.51 -2.55 -7.39
C ILE A 179 -13.90 -2.90 -6.03
N ASN A 180 -14.68 -2.68 -4.97
CA ASN A 180 -14.33 -3.08 -3.62
C ASN A 180 -14.70 -4.55 -3.40
N VAL A 181 -13.71 -5.38 -3.09
CA VAL A 181 -13.88 -6.82 -2.89
C VAL A 181 -13.61 -7.18 -1.43
N GLU A 182 -14.66 -7.59 -0.73
CA GLU A 182 -14.60 -8.03 0.66
C GLU A 182 -14.20 -9.51 0.76
N GLY A 183 -13.48 -9.85 1.82
CA GLY A 183 -13.01 -11.19 2.14
C GLY A 183 -11.50 -11.24 2.40
N ALA A 184 -11.14 -11.94 3.48
CA ALA A 184 -9.74 -12.12 3.88
C ALA A 184 -8.94 -13.03 2.93
N ASN A 185 -9.62 -13.89 2.18
CA ASN A 185 -8.99 -14.88 1.28
C ASN A 185 -9.55 -14.75 -0.14
N ILE A 186 -8.76 -14.17 -1.03
CA ILE A 186 -9.16 -13.93 -2.42
C ILE A 186 -8.60 -15.04 -3.30
N LEU A 187 -9.49 -15.74 -3.98
CA LEU A 187 -9.15 -16.76 -4.96
C LEU A 187 -9.88 -16.47 -6.26
N TYR A 188 -9.12 -16.16 -7.32
CA TYR A 188 -9.64 -16.08 -8.66
C TYR A 188 -9.77 -17.47 -9.29
N GLY A 189 -10.80 -17.63 -10.11
CA GLY A 189 -10.98 -18.80 -10.96
C GLY A 189 -10.30 -18.63 -12.31
N SER A 190 -10.52 -19.59 -13.19
CA SER A 190 -10.07 -19.57 -14.59
C SER A 190 -11.20 -19.09 -15.51
N TYR A 191 -11.25 -17.80 -15.80
CA TYR A 191 -12.32 -17.21 -16.63
C TYR A 191 -11.92 -15.89 -17.29
N GLN A 192 -12.75 -15.43 -18.23
CA GLN A 192 -12.53 -14.20 -18.95
C GLN A 192 -13.22 -13.01 -18.27
N ILE A 193 -12.57 -11.84 -18.33
CA ILE A 193 -13.18 -10.56 -17.97
C ILE A 193 -13.62 -9.85 -19.26
N PHE A 194 -14.85 -9.34 -19.24
CA PHE A 194 -15.50 -8.62 -20.33
C PHE A 194 -15.76 -7.17 -19.93
N ARG A 195 -15.66 -6.28 -20.92
CA ARG A 195 -16.10 -4.89 -20.85
C ARG A 195 -17.22 -4.69 -21.86
N ASN A 196 -18.40 -4.29 -21.39
CA ASN A 196 -19.59 -4.05 -22.21
C ASN A 196 -19.90 -5.23 -23.17
N GLY A 197 -19.77 -6.48 -22.69
CA GLY A 197 -20.05 -7.69 -23.47
C GLY A 197 -18.95 -8.14 -24.44
N THR A 198 -17.85 -7.39 -24.56
CA THR A 198 -16.66 -7.77 -25.34
C THR A 198 -15.49 -8.13 -24.44
N ALA A 199 -14.55 -8.97 -24.89
CA ALA A 199 -13.35 -9.28 -24.13
C ALA A 199 -12.63 -7.97 -23.75
N ALA A 200 -12.27 -7.81 -22.48
CA ALA A 200 -11.57 -6.62 -22.00
C ALA A 200 -10.23 -6.46 -22.72
N THR A 201 -9.87 -5.23 -23.05
CA THR A 201 -8.57 -4.88 -23.63
C THR A 201 -7.64 -4.28 -22.57
N ARG A 202 -6.35 -4.20 -22.89
CA ARG A 202 -5.36 -3.50 -22.05
C ARG A 202 -5.74 -2.05 -21.77
N GLU A 203 -6.27 -1.33 -22.76
CA GLU A 203 -6.79 0.04 -22.60
C GLU A 203 -7.93 0.10 -21.57
N ASN A 204 -8.82 -0.89 -21.53
CA ASN A 204 -9.88 -0.92 -20.53
C ASN A 204 -9.35 -1.06 -19.10
N ALA A 205 -8.21 -1.73 -18.92
CA ALA A 205 -7.60 -1.94 -17.61
C ALA A 205 -7.19 -0.63 -16.93
N ARG A 206 -6.78 0.38 -17.70
CA ARG A 206 -6.35 1.70 -17.19
C ARG A 206 -7.44 2.44 -16.41
N LYS A 207 -8.71 2.03 -16.54
CA LYS A 207 -9.85 2.65 -15.86
C LYS A 207 -10.45 1.80 -14.74
N ILE A 208 -9.87 0.63 -14.44
CA ILE A 208 -10.41 -0.32 -13.46
C ILE A 208 -9.45 -0.43 -12.28
N LEU A 209 -9.98 -0.26 -11.07
CA LEU A 209 -9.32 -0.57 -9.81
C LEU A 209 -10.07 -1.69 -9.08
N TRP A 210 -9.36 -2.78 -8.82
CA TRP A 210 -9.75 -3.82 -7.89
C TRP A 210 -9.14 -3.52 -6.52
N ASN A 211 -9.98 -3.07 -5.59
CA ASN A 211 -9.58 -2.72 -4.24
C ASN A 211 -9.94 -3.85 -3.26
N PHE A 212 -8.94 -4.34 -2.53
CA PHE A 212 -9.05 -5.43 -1.55
C PHE A 212 -8.61 -4.92 -0.18
N PRO A 213 -9.51 -4.23 0.56
CA PRO A 213 -9.17 -3.49 1.77
C PRO A 213 -8.75 -4.35 2.96
N GLU A 214 -9.11 -5.63 2.96
CA GLU A 214 -8.91 -6.55 4.09
C GLU A 214 -8.33 -7.90 3.68
N ALA A 215 -7.96 -8.07 2.40
CA ALA A 215 -7.41 -9.33 1.92
C ALA A 215 -6.05 -9.62 2.58
N LEU A 216 -5.92 -10.79 3.18
CA LEU A 216 -4.68 -11.30 3.75
C LEU A 216 -3.99 -12.28 2.80
N THR A 217 -4.78 -12.98 1.98
CA THR A 217 -4.27 -13.80 0.88
C THR A 217 -4.94 -13.41 -0.42
N TRP A 218 -4.14 -13.39 -1.49
CA TRP A 218 -4.64 -13.12 -2.84
C TRP A 218 -4.02 -14.13 -3.80
N SER A 219 -4.84 -14.80 -4.59
CA SER A 219 -4.35 -15.82 -5.50
C SER A 219 -5.05 -15.81 -6.84
N ASN A 220 -4.27 -16.02 -7.89
CA ASN A 220 -4.74 -16.11 -9.26
C ASN A 220 -3.93 -17.13 -10.04
N SER A 221 -4.62 -17.95 -10.83
CA SER A 221 -4.02 -18.92 -11.72
C SER A 221 -4.63 -18.79 -13.11
N THR A 222 -3.81 -18.72 -14.17
CA THR A 222 -4.19 -18.75 -15.61
C THR A 222 -5.10 -17.63 -16.13
N THR A 223 -5.71 -16.82 -15.27
CA THR A 223 -6.63 -15.75 -15.69
C THR A 223 -5.90 -14.43 -15.87
N ALA A 224 -6.13 -13.78 -17.01
CA ALA A 224 -5.72 -12.39 -17.20
C ALA A 224 -6.61 -11.44 -16.38
N ILE A 225 -6.00 -10.70 -15.45
CA ILE A 225 -6.66 -9.65 -14.69
C ILE A 225 -6.56 -8.34 -15.46
N TYR A 226 -7.71 -7.69 -15.66
CA TYR A 226 -7.81 -6.37 -16.28
C TYR A 226 -8.18 -5.34 -15.22
N GLY A 227 -7.23 -4.48 -14.89
CA GLY A 227 -7.37 -3.45 -13.87
C GLY A 227 -6.19 -3.48 -12.90
N SER A 228 -5.95 -2.32 -12.30
CA SER A 228 -5.01 -2.20 -11.20
C SER A 228 -5.52 -2.95 -9.97
N VAL A 229 -4.60 -3.59 -9.26
CA VAL A 229 -4.88 -4.41 -8.07
C VAL A 229 -4.26 -3.72 -6.87
N LEU A 230 -5.10 -3.34 -5.91
CA LEU A 230 -4.70 -2.78 -4.64
C LEU A 230 -5.12 -3.72 -3.51
N ALA A 231 -4.18 -4.51 -3.01
CA ALA A 231 -4.40 -5.41 -1.87
C ALA A 231 -3.24 -5.25 -0.87
N PRO A 232 -3.18 -4.12 -0.14
CA PRO A 232 -1.98 -3.69 0.57
C PRO A 232 -1.66 -4.53 1.83
N TYR A 233 -2.53 -5.46 2.22
CA TYR A 233 -2.31 -6.41 3.31
C TYR A 233 -2.07 -7.84 2.82
N ALA A 234 -2.19 -8.10 1.52
CA ALA A 234 -2.27 -9.46 1.01
C ALA A 234 -0.90 -10.02 0.65
N ALA A 235 -0.65 -11.25 1.10
CA ALA A 235 0.34 -12.13 0.50
C ALA A 235 -0.23 -12.71 -0.80
N ALA A 236 0.31 -12.26 -1.93
CA ALA A 236 -0.13 -12.64 -3.26
C ALA A 236 0.65 -13.83 -3.82
N ALA A 237 -0.06 -14.78 -4.42
CA ALA A 237 0.50 -15.94 -5.10
C ALA A 237 -0.10 -16.08 -6.51
N THR A 238 0.74 -16.05 -7.54
CA THR A 238 0.31 -16.21 -8.94
C THR A 238 0.91 -17.44 -9.60
N THR A 239 0.19 -18.01 -10.57
CA THR A 239 0.67 -19.14 -11.38
C THR A 239 0.22 -19.00 -12.82
N PHE A 240 1.17 -18.73 -13.72
CA PHE A 240 0.96 -18.55 -15.16
C PHE A 240 -0.16 -17.54 -15.48
N SER A 241 -0.14 -16.40 -14.78
CA SER A 241 -1.14 -15.34 -14.90
C SER A 241 -0.63 -14.14 -15.71
N GLN A 242 -1.53 -13.21 -16.03
CA GLN A 242 -1.21 -11.89 -16.55
C GLN A 242 -1.99 -10.85 -15.75
N ILE A 243 -1.36 -9.76 -15.36
CA ILE A 243 -2.04 -8.64 -14.70
C ILE A 243 -1.77 -7.37 -15.50
N ASN A 244 -2.85 -6.72 -15.92
CA ASN A 244 -2.84 -5.49 -16.70
C ASN A 244 -3.23 -4.35 -15.76
N GLY A 245 -2.25 -3.62 -15.21
CA GLY A 245 -2.52 -2.62 -14.17
C GLY A 245 -1.33 -2.31 -13.28
N ASN A 246 -1.49 -1.37 -12.36
CA ASN A 246 -0.63 -1.32 -11.17
C ASN A 246 -0.89 -2.55 -10.30
N ILE A 247 0.15 -3.08 -9.68
CA ILE A 247 0.10 -4.21 -8.77
C ILE A 247 0.64 -3.76 -7.42
N ILE A 248 -0.23 -3.69 -6.42
CA ILE A 248 0.13 -3.30 -5.05
C ILE A 248 -0.24 -4.42 -4.08
N PHE A 249 0.78 -5.02 -3.47
CA PHE A 249 0.65 -6.13 -2.50
C PHE A 249 1.54 -5.93 -1.27
N ASP A 250 1.21 -6.62 -0.18
CA ASP A 250 2.14 -6.77 0.95
C ASP A 250 3.33 -7.64 0.55
N SER A 251 3.09 -8.84 0.00
CA SER A 251 4.14 -9.69 -0.56
C SER A 251 3.66 -10.36 -1.83
N TYR A 252 4.58 -10.72 -2.72
CA TYR A 252 4.21 -11.26 -4.03
C TYR A 252 5.15 -12.37 -4.48
N ALA A 253 4.61 -13.56 -4.72
CA ALA A 253 5.35 -14.72 -5.16
C ALA A 253 4.69 -15.46 -6.33
N GLY A 254 5.49 -16.22 -7.07
CA GLY A 254 5.02 -17.11 -8.14
C GLY A 254 5.47 -16.70 -9.54
N ASN A 255 4.51 -16.66 -10.48
CA ASN A 255 4.77 -16.36 -11.88
C ASN A 255 3.53 -15.68 -12.51
N ALA A 256 3.68 -14.41 -12.88
CA ALA A 256 2.75 -13.71 -13.75
C ALA A 256 3.44 -12.58 -14.50
N GLU A 257 3.07 -12.40 -15.76
CA GLU A 257 3.47 -11.27 -16.58
C GLU A 257 2.73 -10.01 -16.12
N SER A 258 3.45 -8.91 -15.90
CA SER A 258 2.86 -7.63 -15.50
C SER A 258 2.93 -6.67 -16.68
N HIS A 259 1.78 -6.30 -17.24
CA HIS A 259 1.70 -5.34 -18.33
C HIS A 259 1.57 -3.91 -17.78
N ASN A 260 2.25 -2.95 -18.42
CA ASN A 260 2.39 -1.59 -17.93
C ASN A 260 1.17 -0.70 -18.28
N GLU A 261 0.00 -1.14 -17.84
CA GLU A 261 -1.28 -0.46 -18.03
C GLU A 261 -1.65 0.34 -16.78
N LEU A 262 -0.82 1.33 -16.41
CA LEU A 262 -1.01 2.12 -15.19
C LEU A 262 -2.42 2.74 -15.14
N PHE A 263 -2.96 2.84 -13.93
CA PHE A 263 -4.27 3.41 -13.69
C PHE A 263 -4.31 4.89 -14.05
N GLU A 264 -5.31 5.27 -14.82
CA GLU A 264 -5.56 6.63 -15.29
C GLU A 264 -7.01 7.07 -14.98
N GLY A 265 -7.72 6.33 -14.11
CA GLY A 265 -9.02 6.75 -13.62
C GLY A 265 -8.92 7.91 -12.63
N GLU A 266 -10.07 8.48 -12.28
CA GLU A 266 -10.20 9.55 -11.29
C GLU A 266 -10.90 9.00 -10.05
N LEU A 267 -10.14 8.85 -8.96
CA LEU A 267 -10.67 8.39 -7.67
C LEU A 267 -10.86 9.58 -6.71
N PRO A 268 -11.86 9.53 -5.81
CA PRO A 268 -11.97 10.52 -4.74
C PRO A 268 -10.69 10.56 -3.90
N GLU A 269 -10.27 11.76 -3.51
CA GLU A 269 -9.02 11.95 -2.77
C GLU A 269 -9.15 11.56 -1.28
N PRO A 270 -8.31 10.64 -0.77
CA PRO A 270 -8.31 10.25 0.63
C PRO A 270 -7.51 11.28 1.45
N LEU A 271 -8.02 12.51 1.57
CA LEU A 271 -7.29 13.62 2.21
C LEU A 271 -6.91 13.31 3.67
N GLY A 272 -7.73 12.54 4.40
CA GLY A 272 -7.43 12.09 5.76
C GLY A 272 -6.27 11.11 5.86
N CYS A 273 -5.82 10.52 4.74
CA CYS A 273 -4.68 9.61 4.70
C CYS A 273 -3.35 10.32 4.48
N LEU A 274 -3.35 11.59 4.07
CA LEU A 274 -2.14 12.37 3.86
C LEU A 274 -1.55 12.81 5.21
N VAL A 275 -0.25 12.64 5.42
CA VAL A 275 0.41 13.26 6.58
C VAL A 275 0.50 14.76 6.35
N PRO A 276 0.13 15.61 7.32
CA PRO A 276 0.42 17.04 7.23
C PRO A 276 1.93 17.25 7.19
N VAL A 277 2.44 17.79 6.09
CA VAL A 277 3.86 18.17 5.96
C VAL A 277 4.11 19.33 6.93
N SER A 278 4.59 19.04 8.14
CA SER A 278 5.16 20.06 9.03
C SER A 278 6.53 20.44 8.49
N THR A 279 6.59 21.44 7.61
CA THR A 279 7.85 22.09 7.22
C THR A 279 8.39 22.92 8.39
N THR A 280 9.01 22.26 9.37
CA THR A 280 9.86 22.94 10.35
C THR A 280 11.29 22.96 9.86
N THR A 281 11.60 23.92 8.99
CA THR A 281 12.97 24.41 8.84
C THR A 281 13.36 25.09 10.15
N SER A 282 13.87 24.31 11.11
CA SER A 282 14.45 24.84 12.34
C SER A 282 15.88 25.27 12.06
N SER A 283 16.07 26.51 11.62
CA SER A 283 17.32 27.21 11.86
C SER A 283 17.42 27.46 13.36
N THR A 284 18.32 26.73 14.04
CA THR A 284 18.66 26.98 15.44
C THR A 284 19.28 28.36 15.58
N THR A 285 18.49 29.35 15.98
CA THR A 285 19.00 30.54 16.67
C THR A 285 18.32 30.62 18.02
N SER A 286 19.08 30.25 19.05
CA SER A 286 18.71 30.31 20.46
C SER A 286 18.45 31.76 20.84
N THR A 287 17.18 32.16 20.95
CA THR A 287 16.83 33.39 21.64
C THR A 287 15.69 33.11 22.59
N THR A 288 16.05 33.08 23.87
CA THR A 288 15.14 32.98 25.01
C THR A 288 14.18 34.15 24.98
N THR A 289 12.90 33.91 24.69
CA THR A 289 11.87 34.92 24.91
C THR A 289 10.62 34.28 25.50
N THR A 290 10.23 34.85 26.63
CA THR A 290 9.12 34.51 27.52
C THR A 290 7.79 34.40 26.79
N THR A 291 7.09 33.29 27.00
CA THR A 291 5.71 33.06 26.59
C THR A 291 4.76 34.03 27.30
N THR A 292 4.06 34.85 26.52
CA THR A 292 2.84 35.52 26.95
C THR A 292 1.69 34.82 26.25
N SER A 293 0.85 34.12 27.01
CA SER A 293 -0.35 33.45 26.49
C SER A 293 -1.37 34.50 26.05
N ALA A 294 -1.63 34.57 24.74
CA ALA A 294 -2.81 35.24 24.19
C ALA A 294 -3.84 34.16 23.81
N THR A 295 -4.92 34.11 24.56
CA THR A 295 -6.10 33.29 24.28
C THR A 295 -6.86 33.88 23.10
N SER A 296 -6.82 33.23 21.95
CA SER A 296 -7.78 33.47 20.87
C SER A 296 -8.95 32.50 21.02
N THR A 297 -10.07 33.00 21.53
CA THR A 297 -11.38 32.34 21.48
C THR A 297 -11.86 32.25 20.03
N THR A 298 -11.73 31.08 19.41
CA THR A 298 -12.58 30.68 18.29
C THR A 298 -13.71 29.83 18.85
N THR A 299 -14.93 30.36 18.79
CA THR A 299 -16.17 29.63 19.02
C THR A 299 -16.29 28.52 17.98
N ALA A 300 -15.85 27.31 18.35
CA ALA A 300 -16.10 26.09 17.58
C ALA A 300 -17.57 25.71 17.73
N VAL A 301 -18.21 25.41 16.60
CA VAL A 301 -19.51 24.73 16.54
C VAL A 301 -19.44 23.46 17.41
N PRO A 302 -20.48 23.11 18.20
CA PRO A 302 -20.42 21.91 19.03
C PRO A 302 -20.19 20.68 18.14
N GLN A 303 -19.01 20.08 18.24
CA GLN A 303 -18.74 18.79 17.60
C GLN A 303 -19.69 17.75 18.20
N PRO A 304 -20.35 16.92 17.39
CA PRO A 304 -21.10 15.78 17.91
C PRO A 304 -20.21 14.96 18.83
N ARG A 305 -20.76 14.47 19.95
CA ARG A 305 -20.00 13.66 20.93
C ARG A 305 -19.26 12.49 20.28
N SER A 306 -19.87 11.88 19.26
CA SER A 306 -19.25 10.82 18.46
C SER A 306 -17.98 11.29 17.73
N GLN A 307 -17.97 12.50 17.15
CA GLN A 307 -16.79 13.05 16.50
C GLN A 307 -15.68 13.33 17.52
N ALA A 308 -16.01 13.87 18.70
CA ALA A 308 -15.01 14.09 19.75
C ALA A 308 -14.39 12.77 20.27
N ILE A 309 -15.16 11.69 20.30
CA ILE A 309 -14.67 10.35 20.65
C ILE A 309 -13.77 9.79 19.54
N THR A 310 -14.17 9.94 18.27
CA THR A 310 -13.34 9.55 17.11
C THR A 310 -12.01 10.32 17.10
N ASP A 311 -12.05 11.64 17.27
CA ASP A 311 -10.86 12.50 17.33
C ASP A 311 -9.94 12.08 18.49
N LEU A 312 -10.52 11.64 19.63
CA LEU A 312 -9.76 11.12 20.76
C LEU A 312 -9.04 9.82 20.40
N PHE A 313 -9.74 8.84 19.80
CA PHE A 313 -9.15 7.57 19.37
C PHE A 313 -8.06 7.77 18.32
N GLU A 314 -8.27 8.67 17.36
CA GLU A 314 -7.25 9.06 16.39
C GLU A 314 -6.03 9.68 17.08
N SER A 315 -6.24 10.54 18.08
CA SER A 315 -5.13 11.11 18.85
C SER A 315 -4.33 10.05 19.62
N VAL A 316 -4.99 9.01 20.14
CA VAL A 316 -4.33 7.89 20.82
C VAL A 316 -3.56 7.04 19.81
N ALA A 317 -4.15 6.71 18.66
CA ALA A 317 -3.48 5.95 17.61
C ALA A 317 -2.21 6.66 17.10
N LEU A 318 -2.26 7.99 16.93
CA LEU A 318 -1.10 8.81 16.58
C LEU A 318 -0.01 8.78 17.66
N GLN A 319 -0.39 8.84 18.94
CA GLN A 319 0.57 8.72 20.05
C GLN A 319 1.22 7.33 20.09
N GLN A 320 0.45 6.27 19.88
CA GLN A 320 0.97 4.89 19.83
C GLN A 320 1.95 4.69 18.66
N ALA A 321 1.65 5.24 17.48
CA ALA A 321 2.56 5.22 16.35
C ALA A 321 3.88 5.97 16.67
N ALA A 322 3.79 7.15 17.29
CA ALA A 322 4.98 7.91 17.71
C ALA A 322 5.82 7.14 18.75
N LEU A 323 5.19 6.45 19.71
CA LEU A 323 5.87 5.62 20.70
C LEU A 323 6.60 4.44 20.04
N SER A 324 6.00 3.80 19.03
CA SER A 324 6.64 2.74 18.24
C SER A 324 7.93 3.22 17.55
N HIS A 325 7.91 4.42 16.96
CA HIS A 325 9.12 5.02 16.38
C HIS A 325 10.21 5.30 17.41
N ILE A 326 9.84 5.77 18.61
CA ILE A 326 10.80 5.99 19.71
C ILE A 326 11.44 4.66 20.13
N LEU A 327 10.65 3.61 20.29
CA LEU A 327 11.15 2.28 20.65
C LEU A 327 12.09 1.71 19.59
N ASN A 328 11.74 1.85 18.30
CA ASN A 328 12.59 1.44 17.19
C ASN A 328 13.92 2.24 17.19
N ALA A 329 13.86 3.55 17.38
CA ALA A 329 15.06 4.39 17.43
C ALA A 329 15.98 4.04 18.61
N GLU A 330 15.44 3.73 19.79
CA GLU A 330 16.23 3.25 20.92
C GLU A 330 16.82 1.85 20.65
N GLY A 331 16.11 0.99 19.91
CA GLY A 331 16.63 -0.28 19.40
C GLY A 331 17.80 -0.11 18.43
N GLU A 332 17.67 0.77 17.45
CA GLU A 332 18.74 1.12 16.50
C GLU A 332 19.95 1.72 17.20
N LYS A 333 19.73 2.58 18.21
CA LYS A 333 20.78 3.15 19.04
C LYS A 333 21.57 2.08 19.77
N LEU A 334 20.91 1.08 20.37
CA LEU A 334 21.60 -0.06 21.00
C LEU A 334 22.39 -0.88 19.98
N GLN A 335 21.80 -1.20 18.83
CA GLN A 335 22.50 -1.93 17.77
C GLN A 335 23.75 -1.17 17.29
N LYS A 336 23.65 0.16 17.17
CA LYS A 336 24.78 1.01 16.78
C LYS A 336 25.87 1.04 17.84
N ILE A 337 25.51 1.13 19.12
CA ILE A 337 26.44 1.11 20.24
C ILE A 337 27.20 -0.23 20.28
N LEU A 338 26.52 -1.34 20.03
CA LEU A 338 27.14 -2.67 19.95
C LEU A 338 28.02 -2.88 18.71
N SER A 339 27.95 -2.00 17.71
CA SER A 339 28.76 -2.08 16.48
C SER A 339 30.16 -1.48 16.60
N PHE A 340 30.48 -0.78 17.69
CA PHE A 340 31.80 -0.17 17.88
C PHE A 340 32.82 -1.21 18.39
N GLU A 341 33.95 -1.33 17.68
CA GLU A 341 35.11 -2.09 18.16
C GLU A 341 35.75 -1.34 19.36
N ASP A 342 36.13 -2.07 20.41
CA ASP A 342 36.65 -1.57 21.69
C ASP A 342 35.66 -0.79 22.60
N ILE A 343 34.37 -1.13 22.58
CA ILE A 343 33.41 -0.57 23.55
C ILE A 343 33.54 -1.20 24.94
N SER A 344 33.50 -0.38 25.99
CA SER A 344 33.53 -0.89 27.37
C SER A 344 32.18 -1.50 27.77
N THR A 345 32.22 -2.55 28.58
CA THR A 345 31.02 -3.16 29.19
C THR A 345 30.21 -2.18 30.03
N ASP A 346 30.86 -1.17 30.61
CA ASP A 346 30.19 -0.10 31.37
C ASP A 346 29.35 0.80 30.45
N THR A 347 29.87 1.15 29.27
CA THR A 347 29.14 1.91 28.25
C THR A 347 27.94 1.14 27.71
N ILE A 348 28.08 -0.17 27.48
CA ILE A 348 26.97 -1.03 27.06
C ILE A 348 25.89 -1.07 28.15
N LEU A 349 26.29 -1.24 29.42
CA LEU A 349 25.35 -1.29 30.54
C LEU A 349 24.61 0.03 30.73
N GLN A 350 25.31 1.17 30.60
CA GLN A 350 24.69 2.50 30.66
C GLN A 350 23.71 2.72 29.51
N ALA A 351 24.06 2.31 28.29
CA ALA A 351 23.17 2.40 27.14
C ALA A 351 21.91 1.54 27.34
N ASN A 352 22.06 0.30 27.82
CA ASN A 352 20.93 -0.58 28.09
C ASN A 352 20.01 -0.01 29.17
N LYS A 353 20.57 0.54 30.25
CA LYS A 353 19.78 1.21 31.31
C LYS A 353 19.06 2.46 30.80
N SER A 354 19.66 3.21 29.86
CA SER A 354 19.00 4.35 29.22
C SER A 354 17.80 3.90 28.39
N VAL A 355 17.90 2.78 27.67
CA VAL A 355 16.79 2.22 26.91
C VAL A 355 15.70 1.66 27.82
N GLU A 356 16.09 0.92 28.87
CA GLU A 356 15.16 0.41 29.90
C GLU A 356 14.34 1.56 30.50
N SER A 357 14.98 2.67 30.88
CA SER A 357 14.28 3.86 31.39
C SER A 357 13.33 4.49 30.37
N MET A 358 13.64 4.45 29.07
CA MET A 358 12.75 4.94 28.02
C MET A 358 11.55 4.00 27.82
N VAL A 359 11.78 2.69 27.83
CA VAL A 359 10.71 1.67 27.78
C VAL A 359 9.76 1.81 28.97
N ASP A 360 10.29 2.02 30.18
CA ASP A 360 9.47 2.25 31.38
C ASP A 360 8.64 3.54 31.27
N THR A 361 9.22 4.60 30.69
CA THR A 361 8.52 5.86 30.46
C THR A 361 7.38 5.69 29.45
N VAL A 362 7.63 4.95 28.36
CA VAL A 362 6.62 4.60 27.34
C VAL A 362 5.51 3.74 27.93
N ALA A 363 5.84 2.75 28.75
CA ALA A 363 4.86 1.92 29.45
C ALA A 363 3.99 2.74 30.42
N GLY A 364 4.58 3.73 31.11
CA GLY A 364 3.85 4.70 31.91
C GLY A 364 2.87 5.55 31.11
N LEU A 365 3.28 6.01 29.93
CA LEU A 365 2.42 6.74 28.98
C LEU A 365 1.26 5.88 28.46
N GLU A 366 1.50 4.61 28.12
CA GLU A 366 0.45 3.66 27.71
C GLU A 366 -0.59 3.44 28.82
N MET A 367 -0.17 3.31 30.08
CA MET A 367 -1.12 3.21 31.20
C MET A 367 -1.96 4.48 31.37
N ILE A 368 -1.37 5.67 31.18
CA ILE A 368 -2.11 6.94 31.23
C ILE A 368 -3.10 7.04 30.06
N LEU A 369 -2.72 6.56 28.88
CA LEU A 369 -3.59 6.50 27.70
C LEU A 369 -4.78 5.56 27.93
N GLN A 370 -4.53 4.37 28.48
CA GLN A 370 -5.59 3.45 28.87
C GLN A 370 -6.53 4.06 29.93
N GLN A 371 -5.99 4.74 30.95
CA GLN A 371 -6.80 5.43 31.96
C GLN A 371 -7.63 6.57 31.36
N LYS A 372 -7.08 7.31 30.38
CA LYS A 372 -7.80 8.36 29.66
C LYS A 372 -8.94 7.79 28.81
N LEU A 373 -8.73 6.64 28.17
CA LEU A 373 -9.78 5.96 27.41
C LEU A 373 -10.87 5.41 28.34
N ALA A 374 -10.51 4.86 29.49
CA ALA A 374 -11.44 4.35 30.49
C ALA A 374 -12.38 5.43 31.07
N LEU A 375 -11.99 6.71 31.05
CA LEU A 375 -12.88 7.83 31.43
C LEU A 375 -14.10 7.98 30.50
N PHE A 376 -14.09 7.34 29.34
CA PHE A 376 -15.15 7.38 28.34
C PHE A 376 -15.83 6.02 28.12
N ASP A 377 -15.53 4.99 28.91
CA ASP A 377 -16.17 3.66 28.77
C ASP A 377 -17.69 3.74 28.96
N ASP A 378 -18.17 4.50 29.95
CA ASP A 378 -19.61 4.74 30.19
C ASP A 378 -20.26 5.65 29.11
N CYS A 379 -19.49 6.09 28.12
CA CYS A 379 -19.90 7.04 27.09
C CYS A 379 -19.96 6.42 25.68
N LEU A 380 -19.58 5.15 25.54
CA LEU A 380 -19.63 4.36 24.31
C LEU A 380 -21.06 3.84 24.11
N CYS A 381 -21.94 4.74 23.65
CA CYS A 381 -23.31 4.50 23.18
C CYS A 381 -24.24 3.75 24.15
N ASP A 382 -25.15 4.48 24.80
CA ASP A 382 -26.43 3.92 25.22
C ASP A 382 -27.09 3.27 24.00
N GLY A 383 -27.26 1.96 24.06
CA GLY A 383 -28.05 1.21 23.10
C GLY A 383 -29.51 1.57 23.29
N ASP A 384 -30.03 2.46 22.45
CA ASP A 384 -31.47 2.53 22.20
C ASP A 384 -31.89 1.29 21.39
N MET A 385 -32.33 0.27 22.13
CA MET A 385 -33.27 -0.75 21.70
C MET A 385 -34.39 -0.75 22.76
N PRO A 386 -35.71 -0.80 22.43
CA PRO A 386 -36.35 -1.07 21.14
C PRO A 386 -37.10 0.13 20.50
#